data_AF-A0A8J2KE64-F1
#
_entry.id   AF-A0A8J2KE64-F1
#
_cell.length_a   1.000
_cell.length_b   1.000
_cell.length_c   1.000
_cell.angle_alpha   90.00
_cell.angle_beta   90.00
_cell.angle_gamma   90.00
#
_symmetry.space_group_name_H-M   'P 1'
#
loop_
_entity.id
_entity.type
_entity.pdbx_description
1 polymer ?
#
loop_
_entity_poly.entity_id
_entity_poly.type
_entity_poly.pdbx_seq_one_letter_code
_entity_poly.pdbx_strand_id
1 'polypeptide(L)'
;MSSVASQDIEPGEIIIDEPAIVRGPCVDTNPRNGEPGTLQQTRLACCVCFGGFGLSNLRCNKCDCNLFCSKECSLSTLHADNECKILKLVKTFTKTLSVLTYCNVVTTVRCLSVRRKNPLQWLQICKLQSKVDELDSIGAFAELDYIFEQLNWMAFGLAENELDCGKMNAIQLVSAARHCYGLYHEHG
;
A
#
# COMPACT_ATOMS: atom_id res chain seq x y z
N MET A 1 11.41 -19.86 4.56
CA MET A 1 10.59 -20.88 5.24
C MET A 1 9.67 -21.49 4.19
N SER A 2 9.71 -22.81 4.01
CA SER A 2 8.75 -23.51 3.15
C SER A 2 7.50 -23.83 3.96
N SER A 3 6.32 -23.47 3.46
CA SER A 3 5.05 -23.96 4.03
C SER A 3 4.91 -25.44 3.71
N VAL A 4 4.59 -26.26 4.71
CA VAL A 4 4.40 -27.71 4.57
C VAL A 4 3.03 -28.05 5.16
N ALA A 5 2.22 -28.79 4.41
CA ALA A 5 0.93 -29.26 4.92
C ALA A 5 1.17 -30.21 6.10
N SER A 6 0.51 -29.94 7.23
CA SER A 6 0.56 -30.81 8.40
C SER A 6 -0.43 -31.98 8.34
N GLN A 7 -1.30 -31.98 7.32
CA GLN A 7 -2.34 -32.98 7.09
C GLN A 7 -2.64 -33.08 5.59
N ASP A 8 -3.34 -34.14 5.18
CA ASP A 8 -3.93 -34.25 3.85
C ASP A 8 -5.00 -33.16 3.68
N ILE A 9 -5.07 -32.56 2.48
CA ILE A 9 -5.96 -31.43 2.18
C ILE A 9 -6.91 -31.88 1.06
N GLU A 10 -8.22 -31.77 1.31
CA GLU A 10 -9.23 -32.16 0.34
C GLU A 10 -9.54 -31.04 -0.67
N PRO A 11 -10.03 -31.37 -1.89
CA PRO A 11 -10.44 -30.36 -2.85
C PRO A 11 -11.54 -29.43 -2.30
N GLY A 12 -11.27 -28.13 -2.33
CA GLY A 12 -12.19 -27.09 -1.84
C GLY A 12 -12.03 -26.74 -0.35
N GLU A 13 -11.09 -27.38 0.35
CA GLU A 13 -10.79 -27.05 1.74
C GLU A 13 -10.08 -25.69 1.85
N ILE A 14 -10.52 -24.87 2.82
CA ILE A 14 -9.86 -23.62 3.15
C ILE A 14 -8.70 -23.93 4.09
N ILE A 15 -7.48 -23.85 3.56
CA ILE A 15 -6.25 -24.17 4.30
C ILE A 15 -5.90 -23.04 5.29
N ILE A 16 -6.09 -21.78 4.88
CA ILE A 16 -5.77 -20.58 5.65
C ILE A 16 -6.82 -19.51 5.34
N ASP A 17 -7.43 -18.93 6.38
CA ASP A 17 -8.26 -17.72 6.31
C ASP A 17 -7.75 -16.73 7.35
N GLU A 18 -6.92 -15.78 6.90
CA GLU A 18 -6.29 -14.79 7.76
C GLU A 18 -6.66 -13.37 7.36
N PRO A 19 -7.02 -12.50 8.32
CA PRO A 19 -7.27 -11.11 8.02
C PRO A 19 -5.97 -10.40 7.62
N ALA A 20 -6.04 -9.61 6.55
CA ALA A 20 -4.91 -8.78 6.13
C ALA A 20 -4.43 -7.86 7.26
N ILE A 21 -3.12 -7.86 7.52
CA ILE A 21 -2.48 -6.97 8.49
C ILE A 21 -2.69 -5.50 8.09
N VAL A 22 -2.55 -5.20 6.80
CA VAL A 22 -2.79 -3.88 6.21
C VAL A 22 -3.56 -4.05 4.90
N ARG A 23 -4.48 -3.13 4.64
CA ARG A 23 -5.15 -3.00 3.34
C ARG A 23 -4.89 -1.61 2.77
N GLY A 24 -4.53 -1.53 1.50
CA GLY A 24 -4.23 -0.29 0.80
C GLY A 24 -5.04 -0.15 -0.50
N PRO A 25 -5.24 1.08 -0.99
CA PRO A 25 -5.74 1.27 -2.34
C PRO A 25 -4.69 0.78 -3.35
N CYS A 26 -5.16 0.42 -4.53
CA CYS A 26 -4.31 -0.18 -5.54
C CYS A 26 -4.83 0.17 -6.94
N VAL A 27 -3.97 0.00 -7.94
CA VAL A 27 -4.28 0.30 -9.34
C VAL A 27 -4.31 -1.00 -10.10
N ASP A 28 -5.44 -1.30 -10.73
CA ASP A 28 -5.52 -2.37 -11.71
C ASP A 28 -5.13 -1.79 -13.08
N THR A 29 -3.95 -2.16 -13.53
CA THR A 29 -3.39 -1.80 -14.84
C THR A 29 -3.68 -2.86 -15.90
N ASN A 30 -4.43 -3.91 -15.56
CA ASN A 30 -4.60 -5.06 -16.44
C ASN A 30 -5.65 -4.78 -17.53
N PRO A 31 -5.31 -4.93 -18.82
CA PRO A 31 -6.28 -4.85 -19.92
C PRO A 31 -7.16 -6.10 -20.06
N ARG A 32 -7.30 -6.96 -19.03
CA ARG A 32 -7.97 -8.28 -19.11
C ARG A 32 -9.44 -8.29 -19.54
N ASN A 33 -10.06 -7.14 -19.78
CA ASN A 33 -11.32 -7.06 -20.50
C ASN A 33 -11.00 -6.80 -21.98
N GLY A 34 -10.69 -7.87 -22.71
CA GLY A 34 -10.19 -7.87 -24.10
C GLY A 34 -11.16 -7.34 -25.15
N GLU A 35 -11.63 -6.10 -25.02
CA GLU A 35 -12.24 -5.37 -26.13
C GLU A 35 -11.15 -4.54 -26.84
N PRO A 36 -10.66 -4.99 -28.01
CA PRO A 36 -9.79 -4.16 -28.83
C PRO A 36 -10.56 -2.90 -29.25
N GLY A 37 -10.17 -1.75 -28.70
CA GLY A 37 -10.72 -0.44 -29.07
C GLY A 37 -11.30 0.39 -27.93
N THR A 38 -11.46 -0.16 -26.72
CA THR A 38 -11.85 0.64 -25.55
C THR A 38 -10.61 1.17 -24.83
N LEU A 39 -10.49 2.50 -24.70
CA LEU A 39 -9.48 3.18 -23.87
C LEU A 39 -9.27 2.44 -22.55
N GLN A 40 -8.02 2.07 -22.25
CA GLN A 40 -7.59 1.49 -20.97
C GLN A 40 -8.26 2.21 -19.79
N GLN A 41 -9.33 1.64 -19.23
CA GLN A 41 -9.88 2.15 -17.98
C GLN A 41 -9.03 1.64 -16.84
N THR A 42 -8.09 2.47 -16.38
CA THR A 42 -7.43 2.27 -15.10
C THR A 42 -8.49 2.15 -14.01
N ARG A 43 -8.65 0.96 -13.42
CA ARG A 43 -9.54 0.77 -12.27
C ARG A 43 -8.74 1.03 -11.00
N LEU A 44 -9.29 1.87 -10.14
CA LEU A 44 -8.72 2.23 -8.85
C LEU A 44 -9.49 1.50 -7.75
N ALA A 45 -8.81 1.00 -6.73
CA ALA A 45 -9.48 0.51 -5.54
C ALA A 45 -9.71 1.65 -4.55
N CYS A 46 -10.94 1.78 -4.05
CA CYS A 46 -11.27 2.80 -3.05
C CYS A 46 -10.46 2.57 -1.77
N CYS A 47 -9.92 3.63 -1.17
CA CYS A 47 -9.12 3.52 0.04
C CYS A 47 -9.93 3.03 1.25
N VAL A 48 -11.26 3.10 1.22
CA VAL A 48 -12.13 2.72 2.35
C VAL A 48 -12.76 1.34 2.15
N CYS A 49 -13.53 1.16 1.06
CA CYS A 49 -14.27 -0.08 0.83
C CYS A 49 -13.54 -1.09 -0.07
N PHE A 50 -12.41 -0.70 -0.66
CA PHE A 50 -11.65 -1.50 -1.63
C PHE A 50 -12.43 -1.90 -2.90
N GLY A 51 -13.63 -1.37 -3.09
CA GLY A 51 -14.39 -1.50 -4.33
C GLY A 51 -13.69 -0.78 -5.48
N GLY A 52 -13.70 -1.41 -6.65
CA GLY A 52 -13.17 -0.83 -7.88
C GLY A 52 -14.00 0.35 -8.38
N PHE A 53 -13.34 1.42 -8.80
CA PHE A 53 -13.97 2.61 -9.38
C PHE A 53 -13.07 3.23 -10.47
N GLY A 54 -13.63 4.10 -11.31
CA GLY A 54 -12.88 4.85 -12.31
C GLY A 54 -12.24 6.12 -11.73
N LEU A 55 -12.02 7.13 -12.57
CA LEU A 55 -11.60 8.44 -12.08
C LEU A 55 -12.73 9.11 -11.29
N SER A 56 -12.40 9.62 -10.10
CA SER A 56 -13.32 10.32 -9.22
C SER A 56 -12.79 11.71 -8.91
N ASN A 57 -13.68 12.69 -8.89
CA ASN A 57 -13.37 14.06 -8.45
C ASN A 57 -13.51 14.24 -6.93
N LEU A 58 -13.90 13.19 -6.20
CA LEU A 58 -14.07 13.22 -4.77
C LEU A 58 -12.72 13.34 -4.07
N ARG A 59 -12.60 14.31 -3.16
CA ARG A 59 -11.36 14.60 -2.44
C ARG A 59 -11.63 14.80 -0.96
N CYS A 60 -10.72 14.30 -0.12
CA CYS A 60 -10.72 14.65 1.30
C CYS A 60 -10.31 16.12 1.47
N ASN A 61 -11.14 16.93 2.12
CA ASN A 61 -10.85 18.35 2.32
C ASN A 61 -9.63 18.64 3.21
N LYS A 62 -9.21 17.67 4.04
CA LYS A 62 -8.06 17.79 4.95
C LYS A 62 -6.74 17.45 4.27
N CYS A 63 -6.65 16.30 3.60
CA CYS A 63 -5.41 15.78 3.04
C CYS A 63 -5.35 15.74 1.51
N ASP A 64 -6.46 16.05 0.81
CA ASP A 64 -6.59 16.04 -0.66
C ASP A 64 -6.52 14.65 -1.31
N CYS A 65 -6.60 13.58 -0.52
CA CYS A 65 -6.72 12.23 -1.05
C CYS A 65 -7.94 12.12 -1.97
N ASN A 66 -7.78 11.52 -3.14
CA ASN A 66 -8.80 11.39 -4.18
C ASN A 66 -9.17 9.93 -4.49
N LEU A 67 -8.80 9.00 -3.61
CA LEU A 67 -8.99 7.56 -3.81
C LEU A 67 -10.35 7.07 -3.26
N PHE A 68 -11.43 7.77 -3.61
CA PHE A 68 -12.78 7.51 -3.09
C PHE A 68 -13.78 7.22 -4.20
N CYS A 69 -14.50 6.09 -4.08
CA CYS A 69 -15.56 5.72 -5.01
C CYS A 69 -16.88 6.48 -4.74
N SER A 70 -17.09 6.98 -3.52
CA SER A 70 -18.33 7.66 -3.14
C SER A 70 -18.10 8.73 -2.06
N LYS A 71 -19.09 9.62 -1.89
CA LYS A 71 -19.05 10.68 -0.88
C LYS A 71 -18.99 10.09 0.52
N GLU A 72 -19.72 9.00 0.77
CA GLU A 72 -19.70 8.25 2.02
C GLU A 72 -18.29 7.76 2.34
N CYS A 73 -17.58 7.18 1.37
CA CYS A 73 -16.18 6.80 1.54
C CYS A 73 -15.27 8.01 1.83
N SER A 74 -15.49 9.15 1.16
CA SER A 74 -14.70 10.37 1.41
C SER A 74 -14.88 10.96 2.80
N LEU A 75 -16.00 10.65 3.46
CA LEU A 75 -16.35 11.10 4.81
C LEU A 75 -16.05 10.05 5.89
N SER A 76 -15.56 8.86 5.50
CA SER A 76 -15.33 7.75 6.42
C SER A 76 -14.25 8.07 7.45
N THR A 77 -14.50 7.69 8.70
CA THR A 77 -13.51 7.76 9.78
C THR A 77 -12.33 6.82 9.53
N LEU A 78 -12.51 5.73 8.76
CA LEU A 78 -11.41 4.81 8.44
C LEU A 78 -10.25 5.51 7.74
N HIS A 79 -10.52 6.41 6.80
CA HIS A 79 -9.48 7.24 6.19
C HIS A 79 -8.87 8.23 7.19
N ALA A 80 -9.72 8.87 7.99
CA ALA A 80 -9.33 9.88 8.98
C ALA A 80 -8.38 9.30 10.05
N ASP A 81 -8.65 8.07 10.48
CA ASP A 81 -7.97 7.38 11.58
C ASP A 81 -6.71 6.64 11.13
N ASN A 82 -6.62 6.26 9.85
CA ASN A 82 -5.49 5.50 9.33
C ASN A 82 -4.42 6.40 8.72
N GLU A 83 -4.74 7.20 7.70
CA GLU A 83 -3.71 7.91 6.93
C GLU A 83 -3.89 9.43 6.83
N CYS A 84 -5.09 9.98 7.05
CA CYS A 84 -5.40 11.37 6.73
C CYS A 84 -4.49 12.39 7.43
N LYS A 85 -4.16 12.17 8.72
CA LYS A 85 -3.31 13.10 9.49
C LYS A 85 -1.91 13.22 8.89
N ILE A 86 -1.37 12.11 8.41
CA ILE A 86 -0.03 12.04 7.80
C ILE A 86 -0.06 12.57 6.37
N LEU A 87 -1.05 12.15 5.56
CA LEU A 87 -1.19 12.63 4.19
C LEU A 87 -1.36 14.15 4.12
N LYS A 88 -1.98 14.77 5.15
CA LYS A 88 -2.06 16.22 5.27
C LYS A 88 -0.67 16.88 5.33
N LEU A 89 0.30 16.26 5.99
CA LEU A 89 1.67 16.79 6.12
C LEU A 89 2.44 16.72 4.81
N VAL A 90 2.18 15.70 3.98
CA VAL A 90 2.83 15.49 2.68
C VAL A 90 1.99 15.92 1.47
N LYS A 91 0.89 16.65 1.71
CA LYS A 91 -0.10 17.01 0.69
C LYS A 91 0.51 17.73 -0.52
N THR A 92 1.43 18.66 -0.29
CA THR A 92 2.10 19.44 -1.35
C THR A 92 2.83 18.53 -2.33
N PHE A 93 3.48 17.49 -1.81
CA PHE A 93 4.22 16.52 -2.58
C PHE A 93 3.30 15.54 -3.33
N THR A 94 2.27 15.03 -2.65
CA THR A 94 1.40 13.98 -3.23
C THR A 94 0.63 14.42 -4.48
N LYS A 95 0.52 15.73 -4.75
CA LYS A 95 -0.17 16.29 -5.93
C LYS A 95 0.53 16.01 -7.25
N THR A 96 1.84 15.80 -7.23
CA THR A 96 2.65 15.57 -8.44
C THR A 96 2.89 14.09 -8.71
N LEU A 97 2.43 13.22 -7.82
CA LEU A 97 2.63 11.78 -7.93
C LEU A 97 1.72 11.17 -8.99
N SER A 98 2.24 10.14 -9.67
CA SER A 98 1.39 9.22 -10.42
C SER A 98 0.38 8.55 -9.49
N VAL A 99 -0.78 8.11 -10.02
CA VAL A 99 -1.80 7.43 -9.20
C VAL A 99 -1.25 6.16 -8.56
N LEU A 100 -0.40 5.41 -9.28
CA LEU A 100 0.27 4.23 -8.75
C LEU A 100 1.19 4.59 -7.57
N THR A 101 2.04 5.59 -7.74
CA THR A 101 2.93 6.06 -6.67
C THR A 101 2.12 6.56 -5.47
N TYR A 102 1.00 7.24 -5.71
CA TYR A 102 0.13 7.71 -4.64
C TYR A 102 -0.51 6.55 -3.86
N CYS A 103 -0.99 5.50 -4.54
CA CYS A 103 -1.50 4.29 -3.89
C CYS A 103 -0.44 3.61 -3.01
N ASN A 104 0.81 3.55 -3.50
CA ASN A 104 1.94 3.02 -2.72
C ASN A 104 2.18 3.85 -1.47
N VAL A 105 2.19 5.19 -1.57
CA VAL A 105 2.35 6.08 -0.41
C VAL A 105 1.25 5.85 0.62
N VAL A 106 -0.02 5.77 0.21
CA VAL A 106 -1.13 5.52 1.13
C VAL A 106 -0.95 4.18 1.85
N THR A 107 -0.58 3.13 1.12
CA THR A 107 -0.35 1.80 1.68
C THR A 107 0.80 1.81 2.69
N THR A 108 1.92 2.45 2.37
CA THR A 108 3.08 2.59 3.26
C THR A 108 2.72 3.33 4.54
N VAL A 109 1.98 4.44 4.44
CA VAL A 109 1.52 5.21 5.61
C VAL A 109 0.65 4.32 6.52
N ARG A 110 -0.21 3.47 5.95
CA ARG A 110 -1.03 2.54 6.72
C ARG A 110 -0.18 1.49 7.43
N CYS A 111 0.82 0.91 6.74
CA CYS A 111 1.76 -0.03 7.33
C CYS A 111 2.52 0.59 8.51
N LEU A 112 3.08 1.79 8.34
CA LEU A 112 3.77 2.50 9.42
C LEU A 112 2.84 2.82 10.59
N SER A 113 1.55 3.06 10.33
CA SER A 113 0.55 3.30 11.37
C SER A 113 0.24 2.05 12.20
N VAL A 114 0.44 0.85 11.66
CA VAL A 114 0.30 -0.42 12.42
C VAL A 114 1.27 -0.45 13.59
N ARG A 115 2.49 0.09 13.45
CA ARG A 115 3.46 0.16 14.57
C ARG A 115 2.86 0.75 15.84
N ARG A 116 2.08 1.82 15.72
CA ARG A 116 1.44 2.50 16.85
C ARG A 116 0.18 1.80 17.34
N LYS A 117 -0.60 1.23 16.42
CA LYS A 117 -1.90 0.63 16.74
C LYS A 117 -1.79 -0.80 17.24
N ASN A 118 -0.86 -1.58 16.67
CA ASN A 118 -0.66 -2.99 16.96
C ASN A 118 0.82 -3.39 16.75
N PRO A 119 1.67 -3.25 17.79
CA PRO A 119 3.08 -3.61 17.71
C PRO A 119 3.35 -5.07 17.35
N LEU A 120 2.45 -6.01 17.69
CA LEU A 120 2.62 -7.43 17.35
C LEU A 120 2.48 -7.68 15.85
N GLN A 121 1.48 -7.07 15.22
CA GLN A 121 1.32 -7.09 13.76
C GLN A 121 2.47 -6.40 13.04
N TRP A 122 3.01 -5.32 13.62
CA TRP A 122 4.21 -4.67 13.10
C TRP A 122 5.43 -5.61 13.13
N LEU A 123 5.61 -6.40 14.20
CA LEU A 123 6.68 -7.41 14.25
C LEU A 123 6.51 -8.49 13.17
N GLN A 124 5.28 -8.83 12.77
CA GLN A 124 5.04 -9.74 11.65
C GLN A 124 5.47 -9.11 10.33
N ILE A 125 5.14 -7.83 10.10
CA ILE A 125 5.59 -7.06 8.93
C ILE A 125 7.12 -7.05 8.84
N CYS A 126 7.82 -6.77 9.95
CA CYS A 126 9.29 -6.73 9.99
C CYS A 126 9.96 -8.08 9.72
N LYS A 127 9.22 -9.20 9.79
CA LYS A 127 9.72 -10.55 9.49
C LYS A 127 9.49 -10.96 8.04
N LEU A 128 8.76 -10.15 7.26
CA LEU A 128 8.55 -10.44 5.84
C LEU A 128 9.89 -10.41 5.11
N GLN A 129 10.10 -11.40 4.22
CA GLN A 129 11.28 -11.42 3.40
C GLN A 129 11.32 -10.16 2.54
N SER A 130 12.47 -9.49 2.55
CA SER A 130 12.74 -8.39 1.64
C SER A 130 13.86 -8.74 0.67
N LYS A 131 13.80 -8.10 -0.49
CA LYS A 131 14.86 -8.10 -1.50
C LYS A 131 15.42 -6.69 -1.66
N VAL A 132 15.49 -5.95 -0.55
CA VAL A 132 15.82 -4.51 -0.59
C VAL A 132 17.17 -4.28 -1.23
N ASP A 133 18.21 -5.04 -0.87
CA ASP A 133 19.56 -4.88 -1.44
C ASP A 133 19.59 -5.18 -2.95
N GLU A 134 18.87 -6.21 -3.40
CA GLU A 134 18.74 -6.56 -4.83
C GLU A 134 18.02 -5.44 -5.60
N LEU A 135 16.93 -4.93 -5.05
CA LEU A 135 16.10 -3.89 -5.68
C LEU A 135 16.77 -2.51 -5.66
N ASP A 136 17.53 -2.22 -4.61
CA ASP A 136 18.29 -0.98 -4.50
C ASP A 136 19.43 -0.93 -5.53
N SER A 137 20.10 -2.08 -5.75
CA SER A 137 21.16 -2.19 -6.75
C SER A 137 20.71 -1.87 -8.19
N ILE A 138 19.41 -1.99 -8.47
CA ILE A 138 18.81 -1.64 -9.76
C ILE A 138 18.05 -0.31 -9.73
N GLY A 139 18.17 0.47 -8.64
CA GLY A 139 17.57 1.79 -8.50
C GLY A 139 16.05 1.79 -8.35
N ALA A 140 15.45 0.68 -7.88
CA ALA A 140 13.99 0.54 -7.78
C ALA A 140 13.31 1.56 -6.85
N PHE A 141 14.09 2.24 -5.99
CA PHE A 141 13.61 3.13 -4.94
C PHE A 141 13.88 4.62 -5.20
N ALA A 142 14.57 4.99 -6.27
CA ALA A 142 14.96 6.38 -6.53
C ALA A 142 13.77 7.38 -6.49
N GLU A 143 12.59 6.97 -6.98
CA GLU A 143 11.37 7.79 -6.94
C GLU A 143 10.75 7.88 -5.53
N LEU A 144 11.02 6.90 -4.68
CA LEU A 144 10.46 6.78 -3.33
C LEU A 144 11.34 7.45 -2.29
N ASP A 145 12.65 7.48 -2.50
CA ASP A 145 13.62 8.11 -1.58
C ASP A 145 13.26 9.58 -1.34
N TYR A 146 12.95 10.31 -2.41
CA TYR A 146 12.48 11.69 -2.28
C TYR A 146 11.19 11.80 -1.44
N ILE A 147 10.28 10.83 -1.53
CA ILE A 147 9.06 10.81 -0.70
C ILE A 147 9.41 10.61 0.77
N PHE A 148 10.32 9.67 1.01
CA PHE A 148 10.76 9.27 2.33
C PHE A 148 11.56 10.35 3.04
N GLU A 149 12.34 11.14 2.32
CA GLU A 149 13.01 12.33 2.86
C GLU A 149 12.02 13.40 3.33
N GLN A 150 10.87 13.53 2.65
CA GLN A 150 9.84 14.50 3.00
C GLN A 150 8.89 14.03 4.10
N LEU A 151 8.93 12.74 4.47
CA LEU A 151 8.13 12.24 5.58
C LEU A 151 8.73 12.68 6.92
N ASN A 152 7.91 13.33 7.74
CA ASN A 152 8.26 13.55 9.14
C ASN A 152 8.16 12.20 9.90
N TRP A 153 9.27 11.46 9.95
CA TRP A 153 9.35 10.15 10.60
C TRP A 153 8.99 10.16 12.09
N MET A 154 9.25 11.28 12.79
CA MET A 154 8.80 11.45 14.17
C MET A 154 7.26 11.44 14.29
N ALA A 155 6.53 11.84 13.24
CA ALA A 155 5.08 11.73 13.19
C ALA A 155 4.59 10.26 13.19
N PHE A 156 5.47 9.28 12.98
CA PHE A 156 5.20 7.84 13.14
C PHE A 156 5.77 7.26 14.45
N GLY A 157 6.48 8.05 15.26
CA GLY A 157 7.05 7.60 16.53
C GLY A 157 8.32 6.78 16.35
N LEU A 158 9.01 6.98 15.22
CA LEU A 158 10.38 6.52 15.03
C LEU A 158 11.33 7.45 15.77
N ALA A 159 12.20 6.89 16.60
CA ALA A 159 13.35 7.61 17.13
C ALA A 159 14.39 7.79 16.00
N GLU A 160 15.28 8.78 16.12
CA GLU A 160 16.27 9.08 15.06
C GLU A 160 17.19 7.89 14.75
N ASN A 161 17.53 7.09 15.77
CA ASN A 161 18.33 5.87 15.63
C ASN A 161 17.57 4.71 14.97
N GLU A 162 16.26 4.81 14.83
CA GLU A 162 15.42 3.83 14.12
C GLU A 162 15.16 4.25 12.67
N LEU A 163 15.67 5.40 12.21
CA LEU A 163 15.37 5.94 10.88
C LEU A 163 15.90 5.05 9.75
N ASP A 164 17.10 4.48 9.88
CA ASP A 164 17.66 3.59 8.85
C ASP A 164 16.87 2.28 8.77
N CYS A 165 16.51 1.70 9.92
CA CYS A 165 15.62 0.54 9.98
C CYS A 165 14.20 0.88 9.51
N GLY A 166 13.70 2.08 9.80
CA GLY A 166 12.38 2.58 9.39
C GLY A 166 12.27 2.86 7.90
N LYS A 167 13.32 3.44 7.29
CA LYS A 167 13.47 3.62 5.85
C LYS A 167 13.57 2.26 5.16
N MET A 168 14.42 1.37 5.66
CA MET A 168 14.49 -0.01 5.15
C MET A 168 13.12 -0.67 5.24
N ASN A 169 12.45 -0.69 6.40
CA ASN A 169 11.13 -1.31 6.54
C ASN A 169 10.06 -0.66 5.65
N ALA A 170 10.10 0.65 5.42
CA ALA A 170 9.17 1.32 4.53
C ALA A 170 9.46 1.00 3.04
N ILE A 171 10.72 0.88 2.66
CA ILE A 171 11.17 0.39 1.35
C ILE A 171 10.81 -1.09 1.19
N GLN A 172 10.95 -1.91 2.23
CA GLN A 172 10.50 -3.31 2.28
C GLN A 172 8.99 -3.39 2.11
N LEU A 173 8.22 -2.48 2.70
CA LEU A 173 6.77 -2.41 2.59
C LEU A 173 6.30 -1.99 1.20
N VAL A 174 6.98 -1.03 0.55
CA VAL A 174 6.69 -0.69 -0.85
C VAL A 174 7.14 -1.81 -1.79
N SER A 175 8.25 -2.48 -1.50
CA SER A 175 8.72 -3.66 -2.25
C SER A 175 7.76 -4.82 -2.14
N ALA A 176 7.23 -5.11 -0.93
CA ALA A 176 6.21 -6.12 -0.70
C ALA A 176 4.91 -5.77 -1.43
N ALA A 177 4.47 -4.50 -1.37
CA ALA A 177 3.31 -4.02 -2.12
C ALA A 177 3.48 -4.18 -3.65
N ARG A 178 4.69 -3.96 -4.18
CA ARG A 178 5.03 -4.18 -5.60
C ARG A 178 5.13 -5.67 -5.96
N HIS A 179 5.69 -6.51 -5.09
CA HIS A 179 5.91 -7.95 -5.36
C HIS A 179 4.60 -8.74 -5.33
N CYS A 180 3.65 -8.38 -4.44
CA CYS A 180 2.29 -8.93 -4.47
C CYS A 180 1.55 -8.65 -5.80
N TYR A 181 1.95 -7.58 -6.50
CA TYR A 181 1.42 -7.22 -7.82
C TYR A 181 2.09 -7.97 -8.97
N GLY A 182 3.41 -8.20 -8.90
CA GLY A 182 4.15 -8.94 -9.93
C GLY A 182 3.80 -10.44 -9.99
N LEU A 183 3.62 -11.09 -8.83
CA LEU A 183 3.37 -12.55 -8.77
C LEU A 183 1.98 -12.98 -9.26
N TYR A 184 1.01 -12.08 -9.31
CA TYR A 184 -0.31 -12.38 -9.90
C TYR A 184 -0.28 -12.51 -11.44
N HIS A 185 0.86 -12.19 -12.07
CA HIS A 185 0.99 -12.11 -13.52
C HIS A 185 2.02 -13.05 -14.15
N GLU A 186 2.79 -13.80 -13.35
CA GLU A 186 3.69 -14.84 -13.90
C GLU A 186 3.07 -16.26 -13.89
N HIS A 187 1.87 -16.44 -13.30
CA HIS A 187 1.21 -17.75 -13.19
C HIS A 187 -0.30 -17.74 -13.53
N GLY A 188 -0.78 -16.81 -14.35
CA GLY A 188 -2.19 -16.77 -14.79
C GLY A 188 -2.38 -16.41 -16.24
#